data_AF-W4HBY7-F1
#
_entry.id   AF-W4HBY7-F1
#
_cell.length_a   1.000
_cell.length_b   1.000
_cell.length_c   1.000
_cell.angle_alpha   90.00
_cell.angle_beta   90.00
_cell.angle_gamma   90.00
#
_symmetry.space_group_name_H-M   'P 1'
#
loop_
_entity.id
_entity.type
_entity.pdbx_description
1 polymer ?
#
loop_
_entity_poly.entity_id
_entity_poly.type
_entity_poly.pdbx_seq_one_letter_code
_entity_poly.pdbx_strand_id
1 'polypeptide(L)'
;MKIYVLTCCAVLHLATGTELVPSHDGLRFVKPTTCDERECPHGGCVFRDCNEPVSCKGGLCDFINCKSPDCGGGVCTIVEAEDGSCPGGLCNFVKPKRSLKEDYCTGGLCLVDSKGQVSSPGSLNVIPQETARPTPTEAPVIAPTPDQQSPVASQATTDAA
;
A
#
# COMPACT_ATOMS: atom_id res chain seq x y z
N MET A 1 67.47 -11.98 20.68
CA MET A 1 66.64 -11.11 19.80
C MET A 1 65.26 -11.74 19.70
N LYS A 2 64.21 -11.01 20.07
CA LYS A 2 62.81 -11.50 20.09
C LYS A 2 62.16 -11.20 18.74
N ILE A 3 61.76 -12.23 18.01
CA ILE A 3 61.03 -12.12 16.74
C ILE A 3 59.56 -11.87 17.10
N TYR A 4 59.09 -10.64 16.89
CA TYR A 4 57.68 -10.29 17.04
C TYR A 4 56.93 -10.74 15.78
N VAL A 5 56.14 -11.79 15.92
CA VAL A 5 55.17 -12.23 14.90
C VAL A 5 54.07 -11.18 14.85
N LEU A 6 54.14 -10.30 13.85
CA LEU A 6 53.05 -9.40 13.47
C LEU A 6 52.01 -10.22 12.71
N THR A 7 51.15 -10.91 13.46
CA THR A 7 49.95 -11.55 12.94
C THR A 7 48.98 -10.45 12.52
N CYS A 8 48.91 -10.24 11.20
CA CYS A 8 47.95 -9.38 10.54
C CYS A 8 46.55 -9.98 10.73
N CYS A 9 45.88 -9.66 11.84
CA CYS A 9 44.45 -9.91 12.02
C CYS A 9 43.68 -8.97 11.09
N ALA A 10 43.62 -9.32 9.81
CA ALA A 10 42.60 -8.82 8.91
C ALA A 10 41.25 -9.36 9.42
N VAL A 11 40.60 -8.58 10.28
CA VAL A 11 39.19 -8.81 10.64
C VAL A 11 38.40 -8.56 9.36
N LEU A 12 38.16 -9.62 8.59
CA LEU A 12 37.11 -9.62 7.58
C LEU A 12 35.78 -9.44 8.31
N HIS A 13 35.35 -8.20 8.48
CA HIS A 13 33.94 -7.92 8.67
C HIS A 13 33.25 -8.29 7.37
N LEU A 14 32.75 -9.54 7.32
CA LEU A 14 31.73 -9.96 6.36
C LEU A 14 30.53 -9.03 6.58
N ALA A 15 30.46 -7.96 5.79
CA ALA A 15 29.26 -7.17 5.64
C ALA A 15 28.23 -8.08 4.98
N THR A 16 27.43 -8.77 5.79
CA THR A 16 26.19 -9.40 5.34
C THR A 16 25.24 -8.27 4.96
N GLY A 17 25.39 -7.76 3.74
CA GLY A 17 24.36 -6.91 3.14
C GLY A 17 23.08 -7.73 3.15
N THR A 18 22.05 -7.24 3.83
CA THR A 18 20.71 -7.82 3.71
C THR A 18 20.25 -7.51 2.30
N GLU A 19 20.40 -8.48 1.41
CA GLU A 19 19.93 -8.38 0.04
C GLU A 19 18.42 -8.09 0.07
N LEU A 20 18.02 -7.01 -0.59
CA LEU A 20 16.60 -6.69 -0.73
C LEU A 20 15.95 -7.78 -1.56
N VAL A 21 14.74 -8.17 -1.17
CA VAL A 21 13.96 -9.17 -1.89
C VAL A 21 12.78 -8.50 -2.61
N PRO A 22 12.33 -9.03 -3.75
CA PRO A 22 11.10 -8.56 -4.37
C PRO A 22 9.93 -8.65 -3.40
N SER A 23 9.06 -7.63 -3.38
CA SER A 23 7.79 -7.69 -2.68
C SER A 23 6.85 -8.72 -3.31
N HIS A 24 5.78 -9.07 -2.60
CA HIS A 24 4.81 -10.05 -3.07
C HIS A 24 4.15 -9.66 -4.41
N ASP A 25 3.97 -8.36 -4.67
CA ASP A 25 3.47 -7.85 -5.95
C ASP A 25 4.50 -7.92 -7.10
N GLY A 26 5.77 -8.19 -6.79
CA GLY A 26 6.88 -8.23 -7.75
C GLY A 26 7.26 -6.89 -8.36
N LEU A 27 6.67 -5.79 -7.92
CA LEU A 27 6.87 -4.45 -8.49
C LEU A 27 7.91 -3.63 -7.73
N ARG A 28 8.22 -4.01 -6.49
CA ARG A 28 9.07 -3.26 -5.57
C ARG A 28 10.01 -4.21 -4.83
N PHE A 29 10.91 -3.63 -4.05
CA PHE A 29 11.86 -4.36 -3.21
C PHE A 29 11.66 -3.99 -1.75
N VAL A 30 11.75 -4.99 -0.88
CA VAL A 30 11.60 -4.88 0.57
C VAL A 30 12.77 -5.55 1.27
N LYS A 31 13.11 -5.06 2.45
CA LYS A 31 14.14 -5.61 3.31
C LYS A 31 13.60 -6.82 4.07
N PRO A 32 14.28 -7.97 4.04
CA PRO A 32 14.00 -9.06 4.97
C PRO A 32 14.13 -8.60 6.42
N THR A 33 13.07 -8.74 7.18
CA THR A 33 12.98 -8.28 8.57
C THR A 33 12.72 -9.47 9.48
N THR A 34 13.51 -9.60 10.55
CA THR A 34 13.36 -10.70 11.50
C THR A 34 12.16 -10.47 12.41
N CYS A 35 11.57 -11.55 12.92
CA CYS A 35 10.43 -11.46 13.84
C CYS A 35 10.78 -10.79 15.18
N ASP A 36 12.06 -10.70 15.54
CA ASP A 36 12.52 -10.02 16.75
C ASP A 36 12.45 -8.49 16.64
N GLU A 37 12.45 -7.93 15.43
CA GLU A 37 12.32 -6.49 15.21
C GLU A 37 10.90 -6.00 15.55
N ARG A 38 9.88 -6.87 15.41
CA ARG A 38 8.45 -6.68 15.74
C ARG A 38 7.73 -5.56 14.99
N GLU A 39 8.41 -4.49 14.61
CA GLU A 39 7.79 -3.28 14.08
C GLU A 39 8.53 -2.80 12.83
N CYS A 40 7.76 -2.36 11.85
CA CYS A 40 8.24 -1.69 10.65
C CYS A 40 7.54 -0.32 10.51
N PRO A 41 8.06 0.73 11.16
CA PRO A 41 7.35 2.01 11.25
C PRO A 41 7.27 2.75 9.91
N HIS A 42 8.28 2.59 9.06
CA HIS A 42 8.40 3.33 7.79
C HIS A 42 8.06 2.49 6.55
N GLY A 43 7.84 1.19 6.72
CA GLY A 43 7.65 0.24 5.63
C GLY A 43 8.96 -0.19 4.99
N GLY A 44 8.84 -0.85 3.85
CA GLY A 44 9.94 -1.51 3.15
C GLY A 44 10.36 -2.82 3.82
N CYS A 45 9.47 -3.51 4.53
CA CYS A 45 9.80 -4.72 5.27
C CYS A 45 9.08 -5.95 4.72
N VAL A 46 9.71 -7.10 4.86
CA VAL A 46 9.04 -8.40 4.76
C VAL A 46 9.30 -9.24 6.00
N PHE A 47 8.22 -9.64 6.66
CA PHE A 47 8.24 -10.58 7.77
C PHE A 47 7.81 -11.96 7.28
N ARG A 48 8.49 -13.02 7.72
CA ARG A 48 8.21 -14.40 7.33
C ARG A 48 8.11 -15.29 8.55
N ASP A 49 7.10 -16.17 8.57
CA ASP A 49 6.97 -17.27 9.54
C ASP A 49 6.97 -16.82 11.02
N CYS A 50 6.51 -15.58 11.28
CA CYS A 50 6.47 -15.05 12.64
C CYS A 50 5.30 -15.63 13.42
N ASN A 51 5.60 -16.41 14.46
CA ASN A 51 4.63 -16.91 15.44
C ASN A 51 4.09 -15.82 16.37
N GLU A 52 4.84 -14.74 16.43
CA GLU A 52 4.64 -13.63 17.32
C GLU A 52 4.09 -12.42 16.55
N PRO A 53 3.30 -11.53 17.19
CA PRO A 53 2.75 -10.37 16.49
C PRO A 53 3.84 -9.46 15.94
N VAL A 54 3.66 -9.03 14.69
CA VAL A 54 4.51 -8.08 13.99
C VAL A 54 3.65 -7.00 13.36
N SER A 55 4.14 -5.76 13.28
CA SER A 55 3.34 -4.63 12.82
C SER A 55 4.04 -3.76 11.78
N CYS A 56 3.22 -3.15 10.93
CA CYS A 56 3.64 -2.14 9.96
C CYS A 56 2.77 -0.90 10.15
N LYS A 57 3.41 0.26 10.33
CA LYS A 57 2.68 1.52 10.58
C LYS A 57 2.63 2.44 9.36
N GLY A 58 3.40 2.17 8.32
CA GLY A 58 3.43 2.95 7.09
C GLY A 58 4.27 2.30 5.99
N GLY A 59 4.25 2.87 4.78
CA GLY A 59 5.00 2.36 3.63
C GLY A 59 4.48 1.03 3.09
N LEU A 60 5.35 0.22 2.49
CA LEU A 60 5.01 -1.09 1.92
C LEU A 60 5.47 -2.23 2.84
N CYS A 61 4.58 -3.14 3.21
CA CYS A 61 4.94 -4.29 4.04
C CYS A 61 4.36 -5.58 3.52
N ASP A 62 5.17 -6.64 3.54
CA ASP A 62 4.71 -7.99 3.26
C ASP A 62 4.80 -8.85 4.51
N PHE A 63 3.70 -9.51 4.87
CA PHE A 63 3.63 -10.48 5.96
C PHE A 63 3.33 -11.83 5.34
N ILE A 64 4.29 -12.76 5.39
CA ILE A 64 4.17 -14.05 4.72
C ILE A 64 4.19 -15.14 5.78
N ASN A 65 3.09 -15.88 5.86
CA ASN A 65 2.92 -16.94 6.83
C ASN A 65 3.09 -16.49 8.31
N CYS A 66 2.71 -15.25 8.63
CA CYS A 66 2.74 -14.73 9.99
C CYS A 66 1.45 -15.10 10.74
N LYS A 67 1.54 -15.34 12.05
CA LYS A 67 0.40 -15.70 12.89
C LYS A 67 -0.57 -14.53 13.11
N SER A 68 -0.05 -13.35 13.44
CA SER A 68 -0.88 -12.18 13.79
C SER A 68 -0.24 -10.86 13.33
N PRO A 69 -0.18 -10.61 12.01
CA PRO A 69 0.28 -9.34 11.47
C PRO A 69 -0.73 -8.20 11.71
N ASP A 70 -0.21 -7.02 12.04
CA ASP A 70 -0.99 -5.78 12.21
C ASP A 70 -0.56 -4.72 11.18
N CYS A 71 -1.48 -4.33 10.31
CA CYS A 71 -1.30 -3.21 9.39
C CYS A 71 -1.96 -1.94 9.94
N GLY A 72 -1.16 -1.16 10.68
CA GLY A 72 -1.57 0.15 11.20
C GLY A 72 -1.72 1.22 10.13
N GLY A 73 -1.05 1.06 8.99
CA GLY A 73 -1.04 2.04 7.91
C GLY A 73 -0.15 1.62 6.74
N GLY A 74 -0.22 2.36 5.63
CA GLY A 74 0.53 2.06 4.41
C GLY A 74 -0.19 1.08 3.48
N VAL A 75 0.58 0.27 2.76
CA VAL A 75 0.12 -0.78 1.84
C VAL A 75 0.69 -2.11 2.33
N CYS A 76 -0.17 -2.99 2.79
CA CYS A 76 0.22 -4.27 3.38
C CYS A 76 -0.30 -5.44 2.53
N THR A 77 0.58 -6.37 2.20
CA THR A 77 0.19 -7.69 1.68
C THR A 77 0.30 -8.70 2.81
N ILE A 78 -0.79 -9.39 3.13
CA ILE A 78 -0.86 -10.37 4.21
C ILE A 78 -1.14 -11.73 3.59
N VAL A 79 -0.11 -12.54 3.41
CA VAL A 79 -0.13 -13.79 2.64
C VAL A 79 -0.13 -14.99 3.58
N GLU A 80 -1.10 -15.88 3.45
CA GLU A 80 -1.17 -17.15 4.21
C GLU A 80 -1.07 -16.97 5.74
N ALA A 81 -1.54 -15.83 6.25
CA ALA A 81 -1.54 -15.56 7.67
C ALA A 81 -2.62 -16.36 8.40
N GLU A 82 -2.38 -16.69 9.67
CA GLU A 82 -3.39 -17.33 10.53
C GLU A 82 -4.43 -16.35 11.03
N ASP A 83 -4.05 -15.10 11.29
CA ASP A 83 -4.93 -14.01 11.67
C ASP A 83 -4.46 -12.74 10.97
N GLY A 84 -5.07 -11.61 11.28
CA GLY A 84 -4.49 -10.31 10.94
C GLY A 84 -5.45 -9.17 11.20
N SER A 85 -4.90 -7.98 11.42
CA SER A 85 -5.68 -6.78 11.66
C SER A 85 -5.29 -5.67 10.70
N CYS A 86 -6.30 -4.94 10.24
CA CYS A 86 -6.19 -3.77 9.39
C CYS A 86 -6.96 -2.60 10.02
N PRO A 87 -6.44 -2.02 11.12
CA PRO A 87 -6.99 -0.79 11.69
C PRO A 87 -6.75 0.44 10.80
N GLY A 88 -5.85 0.37 9.82
CA GLY A 88 -5.60 1.44 8.86
C GLY A 88 -4.90 0.97 7.58
N GLY A 89 -4.70 1.90 6.64
CA GLY A 89 -3.98 1.63 5.38
C GLY A 89 -4.79 0.86 4.34
N LEU A 90 -4.09 0.23 3.40
CA LEU A 90 -4.62 -0.66 2.37
C LEU A 90 -4.07 -2.07 2.61
N CYS A 91 -4.95 -2.99 2.99
CA CYS A 91 -4.59 -4.35 3.33
C CYS A 91 -5.10 -5.32 2.28
N ASN A 92 -4.22 -6.14 1.72
CA ASN A 92 -4.58 -7.23 0.83
C ASN A 92 -4.28 -8.57 1.51
N PHE A 93 -5.32 -9.23 2.00
CA PHE A 93 -5.25 -10.58 2.58
C PHE A 93 -5.27 -11.60 1.46
N VAL A 94 -4.16 -12.31 1.24
CA VAL A 94 -4.00 -13.29 0.17
C VAL A 94 -4.01 -14.68 0.79
N LYS A 95 -5.00 -15.50 0.43
CA LYS A 95 -5.17 -16.89 0.87
C LYS A 95 -5.00 -17.06 2.40
N PRO A 96 -5.74 -16.33 3.25
CA PRO A 96 -5.63 -16.49 4.70
C PRO A 96 -5.90 -17.95 5.09
N LYS A 97 -5.13 -18.51 6.04
CA LYS A 97 -5.18 -19.94 6.40
C LYS A 97 -6.50 -20.36 7.04
N ARG A 98 -7.23 -19.41 7.61
CA ARG A 98 -8.55 -19.58 8.18
C ARG A 98 -9.42 -18.38 7.83
N SER A 99 -10.72 -18.50 8.07
CA SER A 99 -11.63 -17.37 7.98
C SER A 99 -11.15 -16.22 8.88
N LEU A 100 -11.05 -15.03 8.30
CA LEU A 100 -10.73 -13.80 9.01
C LEU A 100 -11.82 -13.54 10.06
N LYS A 101 -11.42 -13.06 11.24
CA LYS A 101 -12.35 -12.79 12.35
C LYS A 101 -13.23 -11.56 12.03
N GLU A 102 -14.39 -11.49 12.67
CA GLU A 102 -15.11 -10.22 12.80
C GLU A 102 -14.17 -9.22 13.47
N ASP A 103 -13.90 -8.07 12.84
CA ASP A 103 -12.91 -7.03 13.22
C ASP A 103 -11.55 -7.03 12.48
N TYR A 104 -11.27 -8.01 11.59
CA TYR A 104 -10.01 -8.00 10.85
C TYR A 104 -9.80 -6.69 10.05
N CYS A 105 -10.89 -6.01 9.70
CA CYS A 105 -10.92 -4.72 9.06
C CYS A 105 -11.69 -3.72 9.94
N THR A 106 -10.99 -2.88 10.70
CA THR A 106 -11.62 -1.91 11.62
C THR A 106 -11.50 -0.45 11.17
N GLY A 107 -10.59 -0.14 10.25
CA GLY A 107 -10.41 1.24 9.77
C GLY A 107 -9.63 1.41 8.47
N GLY A 108 -9.02 0.33 7.94
CA GLY A 108 -8.36 0.35 6.64
C GLY A 108 -9.28 0.02 5.46
N LEU A 109 -8.69 -0.01 4.27
CA LEU A 109 -9.27 -0.55 3.05
C LEU A 109 -8.83 -2.00 2.90
N CYS A 110 -9.76 -2.94 3.03
CA CYS A 110 -9.44 -4.36 3.04
C CYS A 110 -9.87 -5.06 1.75
N LEU A 111 -8.93 -5.79 1.17
CA LEU A 111 -9.13 -6.70 0.06
C LEU A 111 -8.84 -8.12 0.54
N VAL A 112 -9.63 -9.08 0.09
CA VAL A 112 -9.38 -10.51 0.28
C VAL A 112 -9.21 -11.14 -1.08
N ASP A 113 -8.06 -11.74 -1.34
CA ASP A 113 -7.63 -12.27 -2.63
C ASP A 113 -7.78 -11.23 -3.76
N SER A 114 -7.38 -9.98 -3.46
CA SER A 114 -7.54 -8.82 -4.35
C SER A 114 -8.98 -8.52 -4.77
N LYS A 115 -9.97 -9.11 -4.10
CA LYS A 115 -11.39 -8.80 -4.25
C LYS A 115 -11.80 -7.88 -3.10
N GLY A 116 -12.48 -6.80 -3.43
CA GLY A 116 -13.00 -5.87 -2.42
C GLY A 116 -14.00 -6.56 -1.52
N GLN A 117 -13.78 -6.48 -0.20
CA GLN A 117 -14.79 -6.74 0.81
C GLN A 117 -14.93 -5.43 1.57
N VAL A 118 -16.03 -4.69 1.35
CA VAL A 118 -16.31 -3.48 2.12
C VAL A 118 -16.75 -3.93 3.51
N SER A 119 -15.79 -4.12 4.40
CA SER A 119 -16.04 -4.37 5.82
C SER A 119 -15.77 -3.09 6.60
N SER A 120 -16.55 -2.03 6.38
CA SER A 120 -16.73 -0.96 7.38
C SER A 120 -17.96 -0.09 7.11
N PRO A 121 -18.70 0.33 8.16
CA PRO A 121 -19.68 1.41 8.08
C PRO A 121 -18.94 2.74 7.97
N GLY A 122 -18.60 3.11 6.74
CA GLY A 122 -17.83 4.33 6.46
C GLY A 122 -17.51 4.44 4.97
N SER A 123 -18.56 4.50 4.15
CA SER A 123 -18.46 4.65 2.70
C SER A 123 -17.44 5.72 2.28
N LEU A 124 -16.41 5.30 1.56
CA LEU A 124 -15.94 6.05 0.40
C LEU A 124 -16.35 5.25 -0.83
N ASN A 125 -17.42 5.71 -1.47
CA ASN A 125 -17.84 5.29 -2.81
C ASN A 125 -16.67 5.49 -3.78
N VAL A 126 -15.97 4.41 -4.12
CA VAL A 126 -15.20 4.36 -5.36
C VAL A 126 -15.78 3.22 -6.18
N ILE A 127 -16.73 3.58 -7.04
CA ILE A 127 -17.25 2.73 -8.10
C ILE A 127 -16.09 2.45 -9.07
N PRO A 128 -15.80 1.19 -9.45
CA PRO A 128 -14.86 0.92 -10.53
C PRO A 128 -15.45 1.47 -11.84
N GLN A 129 -14.76 2.41 -12.48
CA GLN A 129 -15.08 2.80 -13.86
C GLN A 129 -14.80 1.61 -14.79
N GLU A 130 -15.85 0.85 -15.08
CA GLU A 130 -15.85 -0.10 -16.19
C GLU A 130 -15.82 0.70 -17.50
N THR A 131 -14.78 0.46 -18.29
CA THR A 131 -14.50 1.17 -19.54
C THR A 131 -15.47 0.72 -20.63
N ALA A 132 -16.64 1.36 -20.72
CA ALA A 132 -17.59 1.10 -21.80
C ALA A 132 -17.27 1.98 -23.04
N ARG A 133 -16.85 1.28 -24.10
CA ARG A 133 -16.61 1.77 -25.47
C ARG A 133 -17.86 2.49 -26.04
N PRO A 134 -17.78 3.72 -26.59
CA PRO A 134 -18.93 4.34 -27.23
C PRO A 134 -19.07 3.83 -28.67
N THR A 135 -20.25 3.30 -29.01
CA THR A 135 -20.70 3.11 -30.40
C THR A 135 -21.77 4.17 -30.69
N PRO A 136 -21.77 4.83 -31.87
CA PRO A 136 -22.43 6.11 -32.06
C PRO A 136 -23.80 5.95 -32.74
N THR A 137 -24.85 6.60 -32.24
CA THR A 137 -26.11 6.78 -33.00
C THR A 137 -26.89 8.01 -32.53
N GLU A 138 -26.88 9.00 -33.42
CA GLU A 138 -28.02 9.82 -33.88
C GLU A 138 -28.57 10.96 -32.98
N ALA A 139 -28.32 12.19 -33.45
CA ALA A 139 -29.01 13.41 -33.04
C ALA A 139 -30.42 13.47 -33.67
N PRO A 140 -31.37 14.20 -33.06
CA PRO A 140 -31.88 15.37 -33.78
C PRO A 140 -32.18 16.63 -32.91
N VAL A 141 -31.66 17.76 -33.42
CA VAL A 141 -32.16 19.16 -33.59
C VAL A 141 -33.62 19.44 -33.11
N ILE A 142 -34.04 20.55 -32.45
CA ILE A 142 -34.20 21.99 -32.84
C ILE A 142 -34.75 22.75 -31.58
N ALA A 143 -34.07 23.76 -30.97
CA ALA A 143 -34.20 25.25 -31.07
C ALA A 143 -35.40 25.92 -30.32
N PRO A 144 -35.49 27.27 -30.13
CA PRO A 144 -34.52 28.25 -29.58
C PRO A 144 -35.11 29.35 -28.60
N THR A 145 -34.24 29.99 -27.78
CA THR A 145 -34.25 31.40 -27.21
C THR A 145 -35.48 31.95 -26.43
N PRO A 146 -35.48 33.18 -25.81
CA PRO A 146 -34.42 34.21 -25.61
C PRO A 146 -34.37 34.92 -24.21
N ASP A 147 -33.41 35.86 -24.09
CA ASP A 147 -33.49 37.17 -23.39
C ASP A 147 -33.50 37.19 -21.84
N GLN A 148 -32.85 38.08 -21.07
CA GLN A 148 -31.98 39.26 -21.19
C GLN A 148 -31.06 39.23 -19.93
N GLN A 149 -30.00 39.98 -19.66
CA GLN A 149 -29.60 41.34 -19.98
C GLN A 149 -28.14 41.49 -19.52
N SER A 150 -27.27 42.03 -20.37
CA SER A 150 -26.10 42.83 -19.95
C SER A 150 -26.62 44.19 -19.43
N PRO A 151 -25.86 45.08 -18.74
CA PRO A 151 -24.46 45.47 -19.02
C PRO A 151 -23.65 45.64 -17.70
N VAL A 152 -22.37 46.03 -17.60
CA VAL A 152 -21.65 47.20 -18.12
C VAL A 152 -20.14 46.99 -17.92
N ALA A 153 -19.42 47.13 -19.03
CA ALA A 153 -18.13 47.79 -19.26
C ALA A 153 -17.03 47.91 -18.18
N SER A 154 -15.83 47.60 -18.68
CA SER A 154 -14.57 48.33 -18.58
C SER A 154 -13.78 48.27 -17.27
N GLN A 155 -12.62 47.59 -17.34
CA GLN A 155 -11.36 48.31 -17.55
C GLN A 155 -10.30 47.37 -18.13
N ALA A 156 -9.77 47.78 -19.29
CA ALA A 156 -8.59 47.22 -19.91
C ALA A 156 -7.37 48.03 -19.44
N THR A 157 -6.32 47.34 -19.01
CA THR A 157 -4.95 47.86 -19.02
C THR A 157 -4.11 46.83 -19.75
N THR A 158 -3.81 47.15 -21.01
CA THR A 158 -2.84 46.45 -21.86
C THR A 158 -1.43 46.94 -21.53
N ASP A 159 -0.55 46.00 -21.21
CA ASP A 159 0.90 46.17 -21.22
C ASP A 159 1.49 45.63 -22.53
N ALA A 160 2.61 46.25 -22.92
CA ALA A 160 3.64 45.81 -23.87
C ALA A 160 3.30 45.85 -25.38
N ALA A 161 3.82 46.84 -26.11
CA ALA A 161 5.19 46.88 -26.65
C ALA A 161 5.41 48.16 -27.49
#